data_AF-A0A7U8GGD9-F1
#
_entry.id   AF-A0A7U8GGD9-F1
#
_cell.length_a   1.000
_cell.length_b   1.000
_cell.length_c   1.000
_cell.angle_alpha   90.00
_cell.angle_beta   90.00
_cell.angle_gamma   90.00
#
_symmetry.space_group_name_H-M   'P 1'
#
loop_
_entity.id
_entity.type
_entity.pdbx_description
1 polymer ?
#
loop_
_entity_poly.entity_id
_entity_poly.type
_entity_poly.pdbx_seq_one_letter_code
_entity_poly.pdbx_strand_id
1 'polypeptide(L)' 'MHKVSQRYLEIFSYTSGDFNPIHLDEDFAKNSYFNGQIVYGIYQLFLTIEFFLKKNCKNT' A
#
# COMPACT_ATOMS: atom_id res chain seq x y z
N MET A 1 3.28 13.44 -1.42
CA MET A 1 3.15 11.97 -1.38
C MET A 1 2.10 11.64 -0.33
N HIS A 2 1.00 10.98 -0.70
CA HIS A 2 0.00 10.57 0.31
C HIS A 2 0.65 9.55 1.25
N LYS A 3 0.57 9.78 2.56
CA LYS A 3 1.03 8.80 3.55
C LYS A 3 0.03 7.66 3.57
N VAL A 4 0.45 6.46 3.17
CA VAL A 4 -0.37 5.25 3.34
C VAL A 4 -0.46 4.97 4.84
N SER A 5 -1.67 4.90 5.36
CA SER A 5 -1.94 4.63 6.78
C SER A 5 -2.22 3.13 6.98
N GLN A 6 -2.06 2.67 8.22
CA GLN A 6 -2.42 1.30 8.61
C GLN A 6 -3.86 0.95 8.19
N ARG A 7 -4.78 1.89 8.39
CA ARG A 7 -6.18 1.71 8.03
C ARG A 7 -6.37 1.43 6.54
N TYR A 8 -5.58 2.04 5.66
CA TYR A 8 -5.67 1.76 4.23
C TYR A 8 -5.10 0.38 3.87
N LEU A 9 -4.09 -0.10 4.58
CA LEU A 9 -3.57 -1.47 4.40
C LEU A 9 -4.63 -2.51 4.81
N GLU A 10 -5.32 -2.31 5.94
CA GLU A 10 -6.45 -3.13 6.36
C GLU A 10 -7.58 -3.13 5.33
N ILE A 11 -8.02 -1.95 4.88
CA ILE A 11 -9.07 -1.86 3.85
C ILE A 11 -8.63 -2.59 2.57
N PHE A 12 -7.36 -2.43 2.18
CA PHE A 12 -6.82 -3.11 1.00
C PHE A 12 -6.80 -4.63 1.18
N SER A 13 -6.49 -5.16 2.37
CA SER A 13 -6.51 -6.61 2.62
C SER A 13 -7.91 -7.20 2.45
N TYR A 14 -8.94 -6.53 2.97
CA TYR A 14 -10.33 -6.96 2.77
C TYR A 14 -10.78 -6.85 1.30
N THR A 15 -10.28 -5.85 0.58
CA THR A 15 -10.67 -5.62 -0.83
C THR A 15 -9.99 -6.59 -1.78
N SER A 16 -8.70 -6.85 -1.56
CA SER A 16 -7.88 -7.71 -2.42
C SER A 16 -7.92 -9.18 -2.04
N GLY A 17 -8.29 -9.50 -0.79
CA GLY A 17 -8.18 -10.83 -0.21
C GLY A 17 -6.75 -11.20 0.23
N ASP A 18 -5.79 -10.28 0.13
CA ASP A 18 -4.42 -10.51 0.57
C ASP A 18 -4.22 -10.06 2.03
N PHE A 19 -4.28 -11.05 2.93
CA PHE A 19 -4.09 -10.88 4.37
C PHE A 19 -2.65 -11.23 4.81
N ASN A 20 -1.66 -11.15 3.93
CA ASN A 20 -0.29 -11.44 4.31
C ASN A 20 0.15 -10.52 5.48
N PRO A 21 0.56 -11.10 6.64
CA PRO A 21 0.89 -10.32 7.83
C PRO A 21 2.07 -9.37 7.62
N ILE A 22 2.88 -9.57 6.57
CA ILE A 22 3.94 -8.62 6.21
C ILE A 22 3.44 -7.19 5.96
N HIS A 23 2.16 -7.05 5.61
CA HIS A 23 1.51 -5.77 5.34
C HIS A 23 0.65 -5.26 6.48
N LEU A 24 0.42 -6.06 7.53
CA LEU A 24 -0.62 -5.79 8.52
C LEU A 24 -0.11 -5.85 9.97
N ASP A 25 0.95 -6.62 10.22
CA ASP A 25 1.51 -6.87 11.54
C ASP A 25 2.98 -6.46 11.58
N GLU A 26 3.26 -5.38 12.32
CA GLU A 26 4.60 -4.81 12.47
C GLU A 26 5.56 -5.79 13.16
N ASP A 27 5.10 -6.60 14.11
CA ASP A 27 5.96 -7.53 14.84
C ASP A 27 6.31 -8.73 13.97
N PHE A 28 5.36 -9.25 13.19
CA PHE A 28 5.66 -10.23 12.15
C PHE A 28 6.67 -9.66 11.14
N ALA A 29 6.44 -8.43 10.68
CA ALA A 29 7.25 -7.83 9.63
C ALA A 29 8.68 -7.48 10.08
N LYS A 30 8.87 -7.01 11.31
CA LYS A 30 10.20 -6.79 11.92
C LYS A 30 11.04 -8.06 11.99
N ASN A 31 10.41 -9.21 12.19
CA ASN A 31 11.08 -10.51 12.26
C ASN A 31 11.19 -11.21 10.89
N SER A 32 10.72 -10.56 9.82
CA SER A 32 10.88 -11.03 8.45
C SER A 32 12.17 -10.51 7.81
N TYR A 33 12.49 -10.99 6.60
CA TYR A 33 13.59 -10.45 5.79
C TYR A 33 13.50 -8.93 5.53
N PHE A 34 12.30 -8.36 5.59
CA PHE A 34 12.07 -6.93 5.33
C PHE A 34 12.40 -6.03 6.54
N ASN A 35 12.63 -6.60 7.73
CA ASN A 35 12.95 -5.90 8.97
C ASN A 35 11.97 -4.76 9.34
N GLY A 36 10.73 -4.84 8.88
CA GLY A 36 9.70 -3.83 9.09
C GLY A 36 8.52 -4.01 8.12
N GLN A 37 7.39 -3.40 8.45
CA GLN A 37 6.18 -3.49 7.64
C GLN A 37 6.35 -2.78 6.29
N ILE A 38 5.88 -3.44 5.23
CA ILE A 38 5.93 -2.91 3.86
C ILE A 38 4.53 -2.79 3.27
N VAL A 39 4.36 -1.84 2.34
CA VAL A 39 3.11 -1.66 1.59
C VAL A 39 3.02 -2.71 0.46
N TYR A 40 1.80 -3.14 0.13
CA TYR A 40 1.52 -3.99 -1.03
C TYR A 40 2.11 -3.39 -2.33
N GLY A 41 2.83 -4.19 -3.11
CA GLY A 41 3.43 -3.72 -4.37
C GLY A 41 2.40 -3.20 -5.38
N ILE A 42 1.27 -3.91 -5.52
CA ILE A 42 0.18 -3.47 -6.42
C ILE A 42 -0.47 -2.16 -5.95
N TYR A 43 -0.50 -1.89 -4.65
CA TYR A 43 -1.01 -0.63 -4.12
C TYR A 43 -0.08 0.53 -4.54
N GLN A 44 1.24 0.34 -4.51
CA GLN A 44 2.17 1.34 -5.05
C GLN A 44 1.92 1.66 -6.53
N LEU A 45 1.59 0.64 -7.33
CA LEU A 45 1.24 0.83 -8.75
C LEU A 45 -0.04 1.67 -8.89
N PHE A 46 -1.09 1.37 -8.13
CA PHE A 46 -2.34 2.15 -8.17
C PHE A 46 -2.13 3.62 -7.79
N LEU A 47 -1.35 3.89 -6.74
CA LEU A 47 -1.00 5.26 -6.35
C LEU A 47 -0.24 6.00 -7.47
N THR A 48 0.65 5.29 -8.17
CA THR A 48 1.43 5.87 -9.28
C THR A 48 0.54 6.19 -10.47
N ILE A 49 -0.36 5.27 -10.85
CA ILE A 49 -1.34 5.47 -11.93
C ILE A 49 -2.28 6.63 -11.57
N GLU A 50 -2.83 6.65 -10.35
CA GLU A 50 -3.70 7.73 -9.88
C GLU A 50 -3.00 9.08 -9.94
N PHE A 51 -1.74 9.16 -9.48
CA PHE A 51 -0.94 10.37 -9.55
C PHE A 51 -0.74 10.84 -10.99
N PHE A 52 -0.40 9.92 -11.90
CA PHE A 52 -0.18 10.23 -13.31
C PHE A 52 -1.48 10.70 -13.97
N LEU A 53 -2.61 10.02 -13.75
CA LEU A 53 -3.91 10.41 -14.28
C LEU A 53 -4.33 11.79 -13.76
N LYS A 54 -4.23 12.04 -12.44
CA LYS A 54 -4.55 13.35 -11.85
C LYS A 54 -3.66 14.47 -12.39
N LYS A 55 -2.40 14.19 -12.72
CA LYS A 55 -1.49 15.16 -13.32
C LYS A 55 -1.90 15.50 -14.76
N ASN A 56 -2.27 14.51 -15.56
CA ASN A 56 -2.62 14.72 -16.97
C ASN A 56 -4.04 15.27 -17.16
N CYS A 57 -5.00 14.89 -16.31
CA CYS A 57 -6.37 15.42 -16.35
C CYS A 57 -6.49 16.86 -15.82
N LYS A 58 -5.46 17.40 -15.16
CA LYS A 58 -5.42 18.82 -14.75
C LYS A 58 -4.82 19.75 -15.81
N ASN A 59 -4.33 19.20 -16.92
CA ASN A 59 -3.73 19.96 -18.03
C ASN A 59 -4.68 20.13 -19.23
N THR A 60 -5.97 19.89 -19.04
CA THR A 60 -7.09 20.14 -19.96
C THR A 60 -8.16 20.92 -19.24
#